data_AF-A0A3E2DI22-F1
#
_entry.id   AF-A0A3E2DI22-F1
#
_cell.length_a   1.000
_cell.length_b   1.000
_cell.length_c   1.000
_cell.angle_alpha   90.00
_cell.angle_beta   90.00
_cell.angle_gamma   90.00
#
_symmetry.space_group_name_H-M   'P 1'
#
loop_
_entity.id
_entity.type
_entity.pdbx_description
1 polymer ?
#
loop_
_entity_poly.entity_id
_entity_poly.type
_entity_poly.pdbx_seq_one_letter_code
_entity_poly.pdbx_strand_id
1 'polypeptide(L)' 'MRHDEKITVYVSTEELIALETARLALRSQGINADRGRIVRASVAMALADLEENGQESRLARLLTTD' A
#
# COMPACT_ATOMS: atom_id res chain seq x y z
N MET A 1 -12.56 -6.09 10.39
CA MET A 1 -13.38 -5.46 9.33
C MET A 1 -13.41 -6.44 8.17
N ARG A 2 -14.59 -6.86 7.72
CA ARG A 2 -14.72 -7.71 6.53
C ARG A 2 -14.73 -6.77 5.31
N HIS A 3 -13.94 -7.07 4.29
CA HIS A 3 -14.01 -6.41 3.00
C HIS A 3 -14.74 -7.37 2.06
N ASP A 4 -15.84 -6.93 1.45
CA ASP A 4 -16.68 -7.78 0.60
C ASP A 4 -16.16 -7.81 -0.85
N GLU A 5 -15.45 -6.75 -1.27
CA GLU A 5 -14.79 -6.66 -2.57
C GLU A 5 -13.32 -7.09 -2.53
N LYS A 6 -12.84 -7.69 -3.63
CA LYS A 6 -11.46 -8.11 -3.82
C LYS A 6 -10.87 -7.49 -5.08
N ILE A 7 -9.70 -6.88 -4.94
CA ILE A 7 -8.80 -6.56 -6.04
C ILE A 7 -7.68 -7.61 -6.10
N THR A 8 -7.22 -7.93 -7.31
CA THR A 8 -6.04 -8.78 -7.52
C THR A 8 -5.02 -7.96 -8.27
N VAL A 9 -3.79 -7.92 -7.76
CA VAL A 9 -2.67 -7.23 -8.40
C VAL A 9 -1.53 -8.22 -8.63
N TYR A 10 -0.84 -8.06 -9.76
CA TYR A 10 0.42 -8.74 -10.01
C TYR A 10 1.55 -7.84 -9.52
N VAL A 11 2.53 -8.46 -8.85
CA VAL A 11 3.73 -7.79 -8.37
C VAL A 11 4.93 -8.62 -8.79
N SER A 12 6.07 -7.96 -8.98
CA SER A 12 7.33 -8.64 -9.21
C SER A 12 7.76 -9.43 -7.97
N THR A 13 8.68 -10.38 -8.16
CA THR A 13 9.28 -11.12 -7.05
C THR A 13 9.95 -10.17 -6.05
N GLU A 14 10.60 -9.12 -6.53
CA GLU A 14 11.28 -8.13 -5.70
C GLU A 14 10.31 -7.34 -4.83
N GLU A 15 9.19 -6.89 -5.41
CA GLU A 15 8.12 -6.19 -4.68
C GLU A 15 7.49 -7.08 -3.61
N LEU A 16 7.26 -8.36 -3.91
CA LEU A 16 6.75 -9.32 -2.93
C LEU A 16 7.73 -9.51 -1.76
N ILE A 17 9.04 -9.63 -2.05
CA ILE A 17 10.07 -9.73 -1.01
C ILE A 17 10.13 -8.46 -0.16
N ALA A 18 10.03 -7.28 -0.78
CA ALA A 18 10.00 -6.01 -0.07
C ALA A 18 8.78 -5.92 0.88
N LEU A 19 7.60 -6.37 0.42
CA LEU A 19 6.38 -6.42 1.23
C LEU A 19 6.53 -7.37 2.42
N GLU A 20 7.13 -8.55 2.23
CA GLU A 20 7.38 -9.50 3.31
C GLU A 20 8.40 -8.98 4.32
N THR A 21 9.44 -8.28 3.84
CA THR A 21 10.44 -7.65 4.70
C THR A 21 9.80 -6.56 5.56
N ALA A 22 8.97 -5.70 4.97
CA ALA A 22 8.21 -4.69 5.70
C ALA A 22 7.28 -5.32 6.74
N ARG A 23 6.61 -6.43 6.40
CA ARG A 23 5.75 -7.18 7.32
C ARG A 23 6.52 -7.70 8.54
N LEU A 24 7.73 -8.23 8.35
CA LEU A 24 8.59 -8.68 9.44
C LEU A 24 9.10 -7.52 10.30
N ALA A 25 9.45 -6.39 9.68
CA ALA A 25 9.88 -5.19 10.39
C ALA A 25 8.78 -4.57 11.26
N LEU A 26 7.53 -4.58 10.78
CA LEU A 26 6.37 -4.17 11.60
C LEU A 26 6.16 -5.13 12.78
N ARG A 27 6.30 -6.44 12.53
CA ARG A 27 6.15 -7.45 13.58
C ARG A 27 7.20 -7.32 14.68
N SER A 28 8.44 -6.97 14.37
CA SER A 28 9.47 -6.74 15.40
C SER A 28 9.15 -5.55 16.32
N GLN A 29 8.29 -4.64 15.88
CA GLN A 29 7.75 -3.52 16.65
C GLN A 29 6.43 -3.86 17.36
N GLY A 30 5.99 -5.12 17.35
CA GLY A 30 4.72 -5.56 17.93
C GLY A 30 3.49 -5.24 17.08
N ILE A 31 3.66 -4.75 15.85
CA ILE A 31 2.56 -4.42 14.94
C ILE A 31 2.22 -5.65 14.09
N ASN A 32 1.11 -6.31 14.43
CA ASN A 32 0.62 -7.46 13.67
C ASN A 32 -0.18 -7.00 12.44
N ALA A 33 0.43 -7.16 11.25
CA ALA A 33 -0.21 -6.89 9.96
C ALA A 33 0.05 -8.03 8.97
N ASP A 34 -0.99 -8.42 8.22
CA ASP A 34 -0.85 -9.26 7.03
C ASP A 34 -0.59 -8.40 5.78
N ARG A 35 -0.29 -9.04 4.65
CA ARG A 35 -0.06 -8.36 3.36
C ARG A 35 -1.22 -7.45 2.97
N GLY A 36 -2.45 -7.94 3.13
CA GLY A 36 -3.66 -7.19 2.77
C GLY A 36 -3.86 -5.97 3.65
N ARG A 37 -3.56 -6.05 4.95
CA ARG A 37 -3.61 -4.91 5.86
C ARG A 37 -2.60 -3.83 5.48
N ILE A 38 -1.38 -4.23 5.10
CA ILE A 38 -0.35 -3.30 4.63
C ILE A 38 -0.80 -2.63 3.34
N VAL A 39 -1.21 -3.40 2.33
CA VAL A 39 -1.66 -2.86 1.04
C VAL A 39 -2.86 -1.92 1.20
N ARG A 40 -3.87 -2.30 1.99
CA ARG A 40 -5.03 -1.45 2.24
C ARG A 40 -4.66 -0.15 2.96
N ALA A 41 -3.74 -0.19 3.93
CA ALA A 41 -3.26 1.02 4.60
C ALA A 41 -2.51 1.94 3.62
N SER A 42 -1.65 1.38 2.77
CA SER A 42 -0.93 2.14 1.74
C SER A 42 -1.88 2.79 0.74
N VAL A 43 -2.90 2.05 0.27
CA VAL A 43 -3.93 2.59 -0.63
C VAL A 43 -4.73 3.70 0.06
N ALA A 44 -5.15 3.51 1.31
CA ALA A 44 -5.88 4.54 2.05
C ALA A 44 -5.04 5.82 2.23
N MET A 45 -3.75 5.71 2.54
CA MET A 45 -2.84 6.86 2.62
C MET A 45 -2.70 7.58 1.27
N ALA A 46 -2.57 6.83 0.18
CA ALA A 46 -2.44 7.41 -1.15
C ALA A 46 -3.73 8.10 -1.62
N LEU A 47 -4.89 7.53 -1.30
CA LEU A 47 -6.19 8.13 -1.60
C LEU A 47 -6.44 9.40 -0.78
N ALA A 48 -6.07 9.40 0.50
CA ALA A 48 -6.18 10.59 1.34
C ALA A 48 -5.27 11.73 0.83
N ASP A 49 -4.03 11.41 0.45
CA ASP A 49 -3.10 12.39 -0.15
C ASP A 49 -3.65 12.94 -1.48
N LEU A 50 -4.25 12.08 -2.31
CA LEU A 50 -4.90 12.50 -3.55
C LEU A 50 -6.13 13.40 -3.31
N GLU A 51 -6.95 13.08 -2.31
CA GLU A 51 -8.11 13.89 -1.94
C GLU A 51 -7.71 15.28 -1.44
N GLU A 52 -6.65 15.36 -0.63
CA GLU A 52 -6.17 16.62 -0.06
C GLU A 52 -5.40 17.48 -1.07
N ASN A 53 -4.52 16.86 -1.87
CA ASN A 53 -3.55 17.58 -2.71
C ASN A 53 -3.86 17.51 -4.22
N GLY A 54 -4.85 16.72 -4.66
CA GLY A 54 -5.22 16.59 -6.06
C GLY A 54 -4.03 16.19 -6.95
N GLN A 55 -3.82 16.94 -8.04
CA GLN A 55 -2.73 16.68 -9.00
C GLN A 55 -1.33 16.80 -8.40
N GLU A 56 -1.20 17.49 -7.27
CA GLU A 56 0.09 17.66 -6.57
C GLU A 56 0.41 16.49 -5.61
N SER A 57 -0.54 15.56 -5.42
CA SER A 57 -0.32 14.36 -4.61
C SER A 57 0.81 13.50 -5.16
N ARG A 58 1.45 12.70 -4.29
CA ARG A 58 2.51 11.79 -4.73
C ARG A 58 1.98 10.75 -5.72
N LEU A 59 0.76 10.26 -5.50
CA LEU A 59 0.12 9.29 -6.40
C LEU A 59 -0.08 9.89 -7.80
N ALA A 60 -0.63 11.11 -7.91
CA ALA A 60 -0.84 11.76 -9.20
C ALA A 60 0.49 12.01 -9.93
N ARG A 61 1.51 12.49 -9.22
CA ARG A 61 2.85 12.73 -9.81
C ARG A 61 3.53 11.45 -10.30
N LEU A 62 3.43 10.35 -9.55
CA LEU A 62 3.96 9.05 -9.96
C LEU A 62 3.30 8.55 -11.26
N LEU A 63 1.97 8.63 -11.34
CA LEU A 63 1.20 8.11 -12.48
C LEU A 63 1.19 9.01 -13.72
N THR A 64 1.70 10.24 -13.62
CA THR A 64 1.80 11.18 -14.75
C THR A 64 3.20 11.26 -15.34
N THR A 65 4.18 10.65 -14.69
CA THR A 65 5.60 10.64 -15.12
C THR A 65 5.99 9.32 -15.82
N ASP A 66 5.06 8.37 -15.94
CA ASP A 66 5.18 7.11 -16.69
C ASP A 66 4.46 7.18 -18.05
#